data_AF-A0A1I1ZUV1-F1
#
_entry.id   AF-A0A1I1ZUV1-F1
#
_cell.length_a   1.000
_cell.length_b   1.000
_cell.length_c   1.000
_cell.angle_alpha   90.00
_cell.angle_beta   90.00
_cell.angle_gamma   90.00
#
_symmetry.space_group_name_H-M   'P 1'
#
loop_
_entity.id
_entity.type
_entity.pdbx_description
1 polymer ?
#
loop_
_entity_poly.entity_id
_entity_poly.type
_entity_poly.pdbx_seq_one_letter_code
_entity_poly.pdbx_strand_id
1 'polypeptide(L)'
;MRKIIPFLAILIFLISCKDEVVKKPERLIKKDVIVNVMYDLAVLEAIKYQNPASLDTFKINSRDYIYKKYKIDSLQFAKSNVYYASDYEDYKLMFEQITKRLDANKKSVDSLLNLDKKKKKPILQNNKKPAPIVVDTTKLK
;
A
#
# COMPACT_ATOMS: atom_id res chain seq x y z
N MET A 1 27.29 37.45 -39.87
CA MET A 1 27.74 36.35 -39.00
C MET A 1 27.93 36.73 -37.51
N ARG A 2 28.06 38.02 -37.11
CA ARG A 2 28.28 38.44 -35.70
C ARG A 2 27.04 38.39 -34.76
N LYS A 3 25.82 38.23 -35.29
CA LYS A 3 24.56 38.22 -34.49
C LYS A 3 24.08 36.82 -34.06
N ILE A 4 24.77 35.76 -34.50
CA ILE A 4 24.38 34.36 -34.23
C ILE A 4 24.95 33.89 -32.88
N ILE A 5 26.11 34.44 -32.50
CA ILE A 5 26.81 34.15 -31.25
C ILE A 5 25.97 34.45 -30.00
N PRO A 6 25.31 35.62 -29.85
CA PRO A 6 24.46 35.86 -28.68
C PRO A 6 23.22 34.95 -28.65
N PHE A 7 22.69 34.58 -29.82
CA PHE A 7 21.52 33.71 -29.92
C PHE A 7 21.86 32.26 -29.51
N LEU A 8 23.04 31.77 -29.90
CA LEU A 8 23.55 30.46 -29.50
C LEU A 8 23.88 30.41 -28.00
N ALA A 9 24.41 31.50 -27.44
CA ALA A 9 24.66 31.60 -26.00
C ALA A 9 23.36 31.55 -25.18
N ILE A 10 22.30 32.22 -25.63
CA ILE A 10 20.96 32.15 -25.02
C ILE A 10 20.39 30.73 -25.11
N LEU A 11 20.57 30.05 -26.24
CA LEU A 11 20.09 28.68 -26.41
C LEU A 11 20.80 27.68 -25.49
N ILE A 12 22.11 27.86 -25.23
CA ILE A 12 22.89 27.04 -24.29
C ILE A 12 22.45 27.29 -22.84
N PHE A 13 22.10 28.55 -22.48
CA PHE A 13 21.57 28.88 -21.16
C PHE A 13 20.23 28.19 -20.85
N LEU A 14 19.39 27.93 -21.87
CA LEU A 14 18.11 27.23 -21.70
C LEU A 14 18.24 25.72 -21.45
N ILE A 15 19.41 25.12 -21.75
CA ILE A 15 19.66 23.68 -21.60
C ILE A 15 20.40 23.38 -20.28
N SER A 16 21.01 24.39 -19.66
CA SER A 16 21.97 24.22 -18.56
C SER A 16 21.36 23.97 -17.17
N CYS A 17 20.04 23.83 -17.04
CA CYS A 17 19.40 23.54 -15.75
C CYS A 17 18.76 22.15 -15.76
N LYS A 18 19.57 21.11 -15.99
CA LYS A 18 19.26 19.73 -15.59
C LYS A 18 20.15 19.35 -14.41
N ASP A 19 20.10 20.17 -13.36
CA ASP A 19 20.59 19.69 -12.07
C ASP A 19 19.67 18.57 -11.62
N GLU A 20 20.23 17.46 -11.14
CA GLU A 20 19.46 16.45 -10.43
C GLU A 20 18.75 17.16 -9.27
N VAL A 21 17.43 17.34 -9.38
CA VAL A 21 16.62 18.10 -8.41
C VAL A 21 16.82 17.55 -6.99
N VAL A 22 17.14 16.26 -6.88
CA VAL A 22 17.47 15.59 -5.62
C VAL A 22 18.76 14.78 -5.77
N LYS A 23 19.75 15.07 -4.93
CA LYS A 23 20.99 14.30 -4.86
C LYS A 23 20.74 12.90 -4.31
N LYS A 24 21.42 11.90 -4.89
CA LYS A 24 21.40 10.52 -4.40
C LYS A 24 21.93 10.42 -2.95
N PRO A 25 21.15 9.87 -2.00
CA PRO A 25 21.61 9.69 -0.63
C PRO A 25 22.63 8.57 -0.51
N GLU A 26 23.62 8.73 0.37
CA GLU A 26 24.69 7.74 0.61
C GLU A 26 24.14 6.35 0.97
N ARG A 27 23.10 6.31 1.81
CA ARG A 27 22.45 5.08 2.28
C ARG A 27 21.13 4.83 1.54
N LEU A 28 21.10 4.95 0.22
CA LEU A 28 19.89 4.72 -0.58
C LEU A 28 19.34 3.29 -0.36
N ILE A 29 18.05 3.19 -0.01
CA ILE A 29 17.33 1.91 -0.01
C ILE A 29 17.19 1.44 -1.45
N LYS A 30 17.58 0.20 -1.76
CA LYS A 30 17.44 -0.36 -3.12
C LYS A 30 15.98 -0.32 -3.61
N LYS A 31 15.78 -0.14 -4.93
CA LYS A 31 14.46 0.05 -5.55
C LYS A 31 13.50 -1.11 -5.26
N ASP A 32 13.98 -2.35 -5.34
CA ASP A 32 13.22 -3.55 -4.98
C ASP A 32 12.84 -3.60 -3.49
N VAL A 33 13.75 -3.16 -2.62
CA VAL A 33 13.51 -3.11 -1.17
C VAL A 33 12.48 -2.04 -0.82
N ILE A 34 12.56 -0.84 -1.41
CA ILE A 34 11.58 0.21 -1.09
C ILE A 34 10.18 -0.13 -1.61
N VAL A 35 10.06 -0.82 -2.75
CA VAL A 35 8.79 -1.37 -3.24
C VAL A 35 8.21 -2.38 -2.23
N ASN A 36 9.04 -3.24 -1.65
CA ASN A 36 8.61 -4.18 -0.61
C ASN A 36 8.20 -3.46 0.69
N VAL A 37 8.95 -2.44 1.10
CA VAL A 37 8.62 -1.57 2.24
C VAL A 37 7.25 -0.91 2.06
N MET A 38 7.01 -0.30 0.89
CA MET A 38 5.73 0.35 0.56
C MET A 38 4.57 -0.65 0.52
N TYR A 39 4.79 -1.83 -0.06
CA TYR A 39 3.79 -2.88 -0.09
C TYR A 39 3.37 -3.32 1.32
N ASP A 40 4.32 -3.59 2.22
CA ASP A 40 4.01 -4.00 3.58
C ASP A 40 3.36 -2.88 4.40
N LEU A 41 3.78 -1.63 4.20
CA LEU A 41 3.13 -0.45 4.80
C LEU A 41 1.66 -0.36 4.36
N ALA A 42 1.37 -0.55 3.06
CA ALA A 42 0.00 -0.55 2.56
C ALA A 42 -0.85 -1.68 3.16
N VAL A 43 -0.27 -2.87 3.36
CA VAL A 43 -0.96 -3.98 4.04
C VAL A 43 -1.24 -3.67 5.51
N LEU A 44 -0.25 -3.14 6.24
CA LEU A 44 -0.42 -2.75 7.65
C LEU A 44 -1.48 -1.66 7.80
N GLU A 45 -1.52 -0.70 6.88
CA GLU A 45 -2.53 0.35 6.87
C GLU A 45 -3.92 -0.22 6.56
N ALA A 46 -4.04 -1.14 5.61
CA ALA A 46 -5.31 -1.81 5.33
C ALA A 46 -5.83 -2.62 6.53
N ILE A 47 -4.95 -3.30 7.26
CA ILE A 47 -5.29 -4.03 8.50
C ILE A 47 -5.83 -3.05 9.55
N LYS A 48 -5.11 -1.93 9.78
CA LYS A 48 -5.51 -0.90 10.73
C LYS A 48 -6.82 -0.24 10.32
N TYR A 49 -7.02 0.04 9.04
CA TYR A 49 -8.23 0.63 8.52
C TYR A 49 -9.44 -0.29 8.72
N GLN A 50 -9.28 -1.59 8.46
CA GLN A 50 -10.36 -2.56 8.62
C GLN A 50 -10.69 -2.86 10.09
N ASN A 51 -9.70 -2.79 10.97
CA ASN A 51 -9.88 -2.93 12.42
C ASN A 51 -8.84 -2.07 13.16
N PRO A 52 -9.23 -0.86 13.62
CA PRO A 52 -8.29 0.06 14.28
C PRO A 52 -7.61 -0.52 15.52
N ALA A 53 -8.29 -1.40 16.26
CA ALA A 53 -7.76 -2.01 17.48
C ALA A 53 -6.81 -3.20 17.19
N SER A 54 -6.72 -3.67 15.95
CA SER A 54 -5.97 -4.90 15.61
C SER A 54 -4.49 -4.77 15.94
N LEU A 55 -3.82 -3.74 15.44
CA LEU A 55 -2.39 -3.55 15.65
C LEU A 55 -2.07 -3.31 17.14
N ASP A 56 -2.90 -2.53 17.84
CA ASP A 56 -2.73 -2.27 19.27
C ASP A 56 -2.89 -3.54 20.12
N THR A 57 -3.88 -4.38 19.77
CA THR A 57 -4.11 -5.68 20.43
C THR A 57 -2.87 -6.57 20.34
N PHE A 58 -2.19 -6.56 19.19
CA PHE A 58 -0.95 -7.31 18.99
C PHE A 58 0.32 -6.52 19.38
N LYS A 59 0.18 -5.30 19.91
CA LYS A 59 1.28 -4.38 20.26
C LYS A 59 2.25 -4.15 19.08
N ILE A 60 1.71 -4.08 17.87
CA ILE A 60 2.47 -3.86 16.63
C ILE A 60 2.49 -2.37 16.31
N ASN A 61 3.67 -1.77 16.33
CA ASN A 61 3.90 -0.46 15.72
C ASN A 61 4.35 -0.67 14.26
N SER A 62 3.56 -0.18 13.29
CA SER A 62 3.85 -0.37 11.87
C SER A 62 5.22 0.17 11.45
N ARG A 63 5.65 1.32 11.98
CA ARG A 63 6.95 1.91 11.64
C ARG A 63 8.09 1.04 12.16
N ASP A 64 8.02 0.68 13.44
CA ASP A 64 9.07 -0.13 14.07
C ASP A 64 9.17 -1.52 13.44
N TYR A 65 8.02 -2.12 13.09
CA TYR A 65 7.96 -3.38 12.37
C TYR A 65 8.70 -3.29 11.02
N ILE A 66 8.42 -2.26 10.23
CA ILE A 66 9.02 -2.05 8.91
C ILE A 66 10.53 -1.82 9.03
N TYR A 67 10.95 -0.92 9.93
CA TYR A 67 12.35 -0.61 10.15
C TYR A 67 13.15 -1.85 10.58
N LYS A 68 12.59 -2.65 11.49
CA LYS A 68 13.20 -3.92 11.92
C LYS A 68 13.24 -4.96 10.81
N LYS A 69 12.16 -5.14 10.04
CA LYS A 69 12.07 -6.13 8.96
C LYS A 69 13.07 -5.87 7.85
N TYR A 70 13.21 -4.61 7.44
CA TYR A 70 14.05 -4.22 6.30
C TYR A 70 15.44 -3.73 6.70
N LYS A 71 15.74 -3.63 8.00
CA LYS A 71 17.01 -3.11 8.54
C LYS A 71 17.31 -1.69 8.04
N ILE A 72 16.28 -0.85 8.04
CA ILE A 72 16.35 0.55 7.64
C ILE A 72 15.97 1.47 8.79
N ASP A 73 16.35 2.74 8.73
CA ASP A 73 15.95 3.76 9.70
C ASP A 73 15.03 4.83 9.05
N SER A 74 14.40 5.65 9.90
CA SER A 74 13.45 6.68 9.47
C SER A 74 14.06 7.71 8.52
N LEU A 75 15.31 8.11 8.77
CA LEU A 75 16.02 9.09 7.94
C LEU A 75 16.41 8.50 6.59
N GLN A 76 16.88 7.26 6.60
CA GLN A 76 17.20 6.50 5.39
C GLN A 76 15.97 6.33 4.50
N PHE A 77 14.85 5.96 5.12
CA PHE A 77 13.56 5.83 4.46
C PHE A 77 13.10 7.16 3.84
N ALA A 78 13.06 8.24 4.63
CA ALA A 78 12.63 9.54 4.15
C ALA A 78 13.49 10.05 2.98
N LYS A 79 14.82 9.98 3.09
CA LYS A 79 15.74 10.39 2.03
C LYS A 79 15.60 9.55 0.76
N SER A 80 15.44 8.23 0.91
CA SER A 80 15.25 7.33 -0.24
C SER A 80 13.91 7.61 -0.92
N ASN A 81 12.85 7.85 -0.15
CA ASN A 81 11.54 8.18 -0.69
C ASN A 81 11.56 9.49 -1.49
N VAL A 82 12.22 10.53 -0.97
CA VAL A 82 12.40 11.81 -1.68
C VAL A 82 13.22 11.63 -2.95
N TYR A 83 14.29 10.82 -2.91
CA TYR A 83 15.10 10.52 -4.09
C TYR A 83 14.31 9.79 -5.18
N TYR A 84 13.51 8.78 -4.83
CA TYR A 84 12.72 8.11 -5.86
C TYR A 84 11.54 8.96 -6.36
N ALA A 85 10.95 9.78 -5.49
CA ALA A 85 9.85 10.68 -5.87
C ALA A 85 10.29 11.84 -6.77
N SER A 86 11.60 12.08 -6.93
CA SER A 86 12.09 13.12 -7.86
C SER A 86 11.97 12.73 -9.33
N ASP A 87 11.86 11.43 -9.63
CA ASP A 87 11.53 10.93 -10.97
C ASP A 87 10.10 10.39 -10.96
N TYR A 88 9.17 11.19 -11.49
CA TYR A 88 7.74 10.87 -11.48
C TYR A 88 7.41 9.56 -12.18
N GLU A 89 7.99 9.31 -13.37
CA GLU A 89 7.68 8.12 -14.16
C GLU A 89 8.18 6.86 -13.45
N ASP A 90 9.39 6.92 -12.92
CA ASP A 90 10.00 5.82 -12.20
C ASP A 90 9.26 5.53 -10.88
N TYR A 91 8.81 6.59 -10.18
CA TYR A 91 8.00 6.47 -8.97
C TYR A 91 6.61 5.88 -9.26
N LYS A 92 5.96 6.29 -10.36
CA LYS A 92 4.69 5.74 -10.82
C LYS A 92 4.79 4.25 -11.10
N LEU A 93 5.84 3.80 -11.79
CA LEU A 93 6.07 2.37 -12.06
C LEU A 93 6.20 1.54 -10.77
N MET A 94 6.83 2.09 -9.72
CA MET A 94 6.88 1.42 -8.42
C MET A 94 5.49 1.26 -7.80
N PHE A 95 4.64 2.29 -7.85
CA PHE A 95 3.26 2.22 -7.36
C PHE A 95 2.38 1.26 -8.16
N GLU A 96 2.57 1.19 -9.48
CA GLU A 96 1.90 0.19 -10.32
C GLU A 96 2.30 -1.23 -9.93
N GLN A 97 3.59 -1.46 -9.65
CA GLN A 97 4.08 -2.75 -9.17
C GLN A 97 3.45 -3.13 -7.80
N ILE A 98 3.36 -2.19 -6.87
CA ILE A 98 2.75 -2.38 -5.56
C ILE A 98 1.26 -2.75 -5.72
N THR A 99 0.53 -1.96 -6.52
CA THR A 99 -0.90 -2.16 -6.80
C THR A 99 -1.16 -3.52 -7.43
N LYS A 100 -0.37 -3.88 -8.45
CA LYS A 100 -0.48 -5.19 -9.12
C LYS A 100 -0.29 -6.35 -8.14
N ARG A 101 0.66 -6.23 -7.22
CA ARG A 101 0.90 -7.25 -6.18
C ARG A 101 -0.26 -7.33 -5.18
N LEU A 102 -0.81 -6.19 -4.76
CA LEU A 102 -1.99 -6.14 -3.89
C LEU A 102 -3.20 -6.81 -4.55
N ASP A 103 -3.48 -6.50 -5.81
CA ASP A 103 -4.60 -7.07 -6.57
C ASP A 103 -4.46 -8.58 -6.76
N ALA A 104 -3.25 -9.06 -7.06
CA ALA A 104 -2.98 -10.48 -7.19
C ALA A 104 -3.26 -11.22 -5.87
N ASN A 105 -2.78 -10.65 -4.75
CA ASN A 105 -2.98 -11.25 -3.43
C ASN A 105 -4.45 -11.21 -3.00
N LYS A 106 -5.15 -10.09 -3.25
CA LYS A 106 -6.60 -9.99 -3.03
C LYS A 106 -7.38 -11.06 -3.78
N LYS A 107 -7.14 -11.20 -5.09
CA LYS A 107 -7.78 -12.22 -5.93
C LYS A 107 -7.52 -13.64 -5.42
N SER A 108 -6.30 -13.91 -4.97
CA SER A 108 -5.94 -15.21 -4.38
C SER A 108 -6.74 -15.47 -3.10
N VAL A 109 -6.79 -14.51 -2.18
CA VAL A 109 -7.53 -14.64 -0.92
C VAL A 109 -9.03 -14.79 -1.16
N ASP A 110 -9.61 -13.96 -2.05
CA ASP A 110 -11.04 -14.03 -2.39
C ASP A 110 -11.42 -15.38 -2.98
N SER A 111 -10.56 -15.95 -3.82
CA SER A 111 -10.76 -17.27 -4.42
C SER A 111 -10.78 -18.37 -3.36
N LEU A 112 -9.86 -18.33 -2.38
CA LEU A 112 -9.83 -19.27 -1.25
C LEU A 112 -11.09 -19.16 -0.38
N LEU A 113 -11.51 -17.93 -0.04
CA LEU A 113 -12.73 -17.70 0.74
C LEU A 113 -13.99 -18.23 0.02
N ASN A 114 -14.05 -18.12 -1.30
CA ASN A 114 -15.16 -18.62 -2.10
C ASN A 114 -15.22 -20.16 -2.14
N LEU A 115 -14.06 -20.82 -2.18
CA LEU A 115 -13.98 -22.29 -2.08
C LEU A 115 -14.46 -22.78 -0.71
N ASP A 116 -14.04 -22.11 0.37
CA ASP A 116 -14.45 -22.46 1.74
C ASP A 116 -15.95 -22.25 1.96
N LYS A 117 -16.53 -21.18 1.41
CA LYS A 117 -17.98 -20.97 1.43
C LYS A 117 -18.74 -22.06 0.69
N LYS A 118 -18.23 -22.55 -0.45
CA LYS A 118 -18.84 -23.66 -1.19
C LYS A 118 -18.76 -24.99 -0.42
N LYS A 119 -17.62 -25.26 0.24
CA LYS A 119 -17.43 -26.47 1.08
C LYS A 119 -18.28 -26.48 2.34
N LYS A 120 -18.61 -25.32 2.93
CA LYS A 120 -19.46 -25.22 4.14
C LYS A 120 -20.97 -25.26 3.86
N LYS A 121 -21.41 -25.02 2.62
CA LYS A 121 -22.83 -25.03 2.22
C LYS A 121 -23.56 -26.41 2.20
N PRO A 122 -22.94 -27.61 2.27
CA PRO A 122 -23.71 -28.86 2.30
C PRO A 122 -24.40 -29.18 3.64
N ILE A 123 -24.12 -28.49 4.75
CA ILE A 123 -24.51 -28.97 6.11
C ILE A 123 -25.65 -28.15 6.75
N LEU A 124 -26.05 -26.99 6.21
CA LEU A 124 -27.05 -26.10 6.86
C LEU A 124 -28.43 -26.05 6.17
N GLN A 125 -28.84 -27.08 5.43
CA GLN A 125 -30.17 -27.12 4.79
C GLN A 125 -31.21 -28.03 5.46
N ASN A 126 -30.96 -28.60 6.64
CA ASN A 126 -31.99 -29.32 7.40
C ASN A 126 -32.10 -28.78 8.82
N ASN A 127 -32.85 -27.69 8.98
CA ASN A 127 -33.59 -27.41 10.22
C ASN A 127 -34.83 -26.61 9.83
N LYS A 128 -35.95 -27.32 9.68
CA LYS A 128 -37.28 -26.72 9.63
C LYS A 128 -37.44 -25.82 10.86
N LYS A 129 -37.65 -24.51 10.66
CA LYS A 129 -38.09 -23.62 11.75
C LYS A 129 -39.46 -24.13 12.26
N PRO A 130 -39.65 -24.35 13.57
CA PRO A 130 -41.00 -24.42 14.13
C PRO A 130 -41.69 -23.06 13.94
N ALA A 131 -42.98 -23.09 13.65
CA ALA A 131 -43.82 -21.91 13.48
C ALA A 131 -43.77 -21.01 14.75
N PRO A 132 -43.87 -19.68 14.59
CA PRO A 132 -43.88 -18.78 15.74
C PRO A 132 -45.15 -19.01 16.59
N ILE A 133 -44.95 -19.32 17.87
CA ILE A 133 -46.03 -19.33 18.87
C ILE A 133 -46.39 -17.86 19.13
N VAL A 134 -47.59 -17.47 18.73
CA VAL A 134 -48.17 -16.17 19.08
C VAL A 134 -48.61 -16.25 20.55
N VAL A 135 -47.91 -15.56 21.44
CA VAL A 135 -48.34 -15.37 22.83
C VAL A 135 -49.19 -14.11 22.87
N ASP A 136 -50.48 -14.29 23.15
CA ASP A 136 -51.44 -13.20 23.33
C ASP A 136 -51.19 -12.50 24.68
N THR A 137 -50.74 -11.25 24.63
CA THR A 137 -50.44 -10.42 25.80
C THR A 137 -51.65 -9.64 26.34
N THR A 138 -52.88 -9.89 25.87
CA THR A 138 -54.04 -9.08 26.29
C THR A 138 -54.79 -9.56 27.55
N LYS A 139 -54.31 -10.60 28.24
CA LYS A 139 -54.85 -11.00 29.55
C LYS A 139 -53.87 -10.76 30.67
N LEU A 140 -53.69 -9.48 31.05
CA LEU A 140 -53.19 -9.05 32.36
C LEU A 140 -53.44 -7.54 32.50
N LYS A 141 -54.72 -7.15 32.59
CA LYS A 141 -55.15 -5.98 33.35
C LYS A 141 -56.63 -6.06 33.67
#